data_AF-A0A973J160-F1
#
_entry.id   AF-A0A973J160-F1
#
_cell.length_a   1.000
_cell.length_b   1.000
_cell.length_c   1.000
_cell.angle_alpha   90.00
_cell.angle_beta   90.00
_cell.angle_gamma   90.00
#
_symmetry.space_group_name_H-M   'P 1'
#
loop_
_entity.id
_entity.type
_entity.pdbx_description
1 polymer ?
#
loop_
_entity_poly.entity_id
_entity_poly.type
_entity_poly.pdbx_seq_one_letter_code
_entity_poly.pdbx_strand_id
1 'polypeptide(L)' 'MIINNGCIYVESESQDIVYCIFVLEHIPNFEPVINEITRVLKLGGKYFLTIDIDLMCNFELGNEKYKKLQDKFLKKYFQK' A
#
# COMPACT_ATOMS: atom_id res chain seq x y z
N MET A 1 -1.71 10.69 6.62
CA MET A 1 -0.84 10.93 5.45
C MET A 1 -1.73 11.25 4.26
N ILE A 2 -1.65 12.47 3.72
CA ILE A 2 -2.46 12.85 2.55
C ILE A 2 -1.65 12.50 1.31
N ILE A 3 -2.20 11.65 0.45
CA ILE A 3 -1.65 11.34 -0.87
C ILE A 3 -2.24 12.36 -1.84
N ASN A 4 -1.41 13.17 -2.50
CA ASN A 4 -1.86 14.07 -3.55
C ASN A 4 -1.22 13.63 -4.87
N ASN A 5 -2.04 13.33 -5.89
CA ASN A 5 -1.58 12.78 -7.17
C ASN A 5 -0.60 11.60 -7.04
N GLY A 6 -0.80 10.76 -6.02
CA GLY A 6 0.06 9.61 -5.75
C GLY A 6 1.35 9.91 -4.98
N CYS A 7 1.66 11.17 -4.65
CA CYS A 7 2.86 11.57 -3.90
C CYS A 7 2.59 11.80 -2.41
N ILE A 8 3.61 11.52 -1.58
CA ILE A 8 3.63 11.82 -0.15
C ILE A 8 4.66 12.93 0.10
N TYR A 9 4.21 14.11 0.53
CA TYR A 9 5.07 15.29 0.74
C TYR A 9 5.87 15.22 2.05
N VAL A 10 6.72 14.21 2.17
CA VAL A 10 7.72 14.06 3.23
C VAL A 10 9.03 13.57 2.61
N GLU A 11 10.12 13.80 3.32
CA GLU A 11 11.45 13.35 2.93
C GLU A 11 11.51 11.81 2.82
N SER A 12 12.41 11.32 1.98
CA SER A 12 12.69 9.88 1.92
C SER A 12 13.26 9.41 3.25
N GLU A 13 12.97 8.16 3.63
CA GLU A 13 13.48 7.55 4.86
C GLU A 13 13.23 8.41 6.13
N SER A 14 12.08 9.08 6.20
CA SER A 14 11.74 9.98 7.31
C SER A 14 10.74 9.38 8.30
N GLN A 15 9.99 8.35 7.87
CA GLN A 15 8.91 7.77 8.66
C GLN A 15 9.33 6.44 9.28
N ASP A 16 9.09 6.28 10.59
CA ASP A 16 9.27 5.00 11.28
C ASP A 16 8.10 4.04 11.02
N ILE A 17 6.88 4.59 10.87
CA ILE A 17 5.66 3.81 10.70
C ILE A 17 4.75 4.50 9.67
N VAL A 18 4.13 3.72 8.78
CA VAL A 18 3.05 4.14 7.89
C VAL A 18 1.83 3.26 8.12
N TYR A 19 0.66 3.89 8.28
CA TYR A 19 -0.64 3.20 8.33
C TYR A 19 -1.43 3.46 7.05
N CYS A 20 -1.96 2.41 6.44
CA CYS A 20 -2.89 2.47 5.33
C CYS A 20 -4.08 1.55 5.64
N ILE A 21 -5.22 2.17 5.97
CA ILE A 21 -6.39 1.49 6.53
C ILE A 21 -7.58 1.77 5.63
N PHE A 22 -8.08 0.75 4.94
CA PHE A 22 -9.24 0.83 4.03
C PHE A 22 -9.12 1.93 2.95
N VAL A 23 -8.00 1.93 2.23
CA VAL A 23 -7.69 2.96 1.21
C VAL A 23 -7.16 2.31 -0.06
N LEU A 24 -6.20 1.39 0.05
CA LEU A 24 -5.47 0.84 -1.09
C LEU A 24 -6.38 0.11 -2.09
N GLU A 25 -7.46 -0.49 -1.61
CA GLU A 25 -8.50 -1.16 -2.40
C GLU A 25 -9.23 -0.25 -3.39
N HIS A 26 -9.30 1.05 -3.07
CA HIS A 26 -9.98 2.06 -3.88
C HIS A 26 -9.09 2.69 -4.94
N ILE A 27 -7.80 2.33 -4.97
CA ILE A 27 -6.82 2.90 -5.88
C ILE A 27 -6.59 1.93 -7.04
N PRO A 28 -7.07 2.20 -8.26
CA PRO A 28 -6.97 1.25 -9.38
C PRO A 28 -5.54 0.90 -9.78
N ASN A 29 -4.62 1.86 -9.64
CA ASN A 29 -3.18 1.73 -9.87
C ASN A 29 -2.46 2.11 -8.57
N PHE A 30 -2.39 1.18 -7.63
CA PHE A 30 -1.83 1.41 -6.30
C PHE A 30 -0.29 1.30 -6.27
N GLU A 31 0.32 0.84 -7.36
CA GLU A 31 1.78 0.70 -7.48
C GLU A 31 2.57 1.97 -7.15
N PRO A 32 2.20 3.17 -7.65
CA PRO A 32 2.91 4.41 -7.31
C PRO A 32 2.78 4.75 -5.82
N VAL A 33 1.64 4.45 -5.21
CA VAL A 33 1.41 4.67 -3.77
C VAL A 33 2.31 3.79 -2.93
N ILE A 34 2.46 2.51 -3.30
CA ILE A 34 3.38 1.61 -2.60
C ILE A 34 4.84 2.05 -2.75
N ASN A 35 5.24 2.53 -3.94
CA ASN A 35 6.59 3.05 -4.15
C ASN A 35 6.86 4.26 -3.25
N GLU A 36 5.89 5.17 -3.11
CA GLU A 36 6.00 6.32 -2.22
C GLU A 36 6.03 5.90 -0.75
N ILE A 37 5.19 4.95 -0.31
CA ILE A 37 5.25 4.39 1.05
C ILE A 37 6.64 3.80 1.32
N THR A 38 7.19 3.06 0.37
CA THR A 38 8.54 2.48 0.48
C THR A 38 9.61 3.57 0.54
N ARG A 39 9.47 4.64 -0.26
CA ARG A 39 10.41 5.77 -0.28
C ARG A 39 10.46 6.49 1.07
N VAL A 40 9.32 6.74 1.70
CA VAL A 40 9.25 7.55 2.92
C VAL A 40 9.58 6.75 4.17
N LEU A 41 9.46 5.43 4.14
CA LEU A 41 9.83 4.56 5.26
C LEU A 41 11.35 4.51 5.43
N LYS A 42 11.81 4.66 6.68
CA LYS A 42 13.19 4.35 7.08
C LYS A 42 13.51 2.89 6.82
N LEU A 43 14.80 2.56 6.72
CA LEU A 43 15.25 1.18 6.78
C LEU A 43 14.77 0.53 8.09
N GLY A 44 14.01 -0.56 7.99
CA GLY A 44 13.41 -1.26 9.14
C GLY A 44 12.09 -0.66 9.65
N GLY A 45 11.64 0.45 9.05
CA GLY A 45 10.32 1.03 9.31
C GLY A 45 9.18 0.05 9.01
N LYS A 46 8.02 0.29 9.63
CA LYS A 46 6.89 -0.64 9.58
C LYS A 46 5.73 -0.07 8.77
N TYR A 47 5.18 -0.89 7.89
CA TYR A 47 3.96 -0.59 7.16
C TYR A 47 2.82 -1.46 7.69
N PHE A 48 1.78 -0.83 8.23
CA PHE A 48 0.55 -1.50 8.64
C PHE A 48 -0.52 -1.27 7.59
N LEU A 49 -0.87 -2.35 6.89
CA LEU A 49 -1.91 -2.38 5.88
C LEU A 49 -3.11 -3.18 6.38
N THR A 50 -4.29 -2.56 6.34
CA THR A 50 -5.57 -3.26 6.42
C THR A 50 -6.39 -2.87 5.21
N ILE A 51 -6.95 -3.86 4.53
CA ILE A 51 -7.81 -3.69 3.36
C ILE A 51 -9.07 -4.50 3.54
N ASP A 52 -10.16 -4.03 2.95
CA ASP A 52 -11.34 -4.83 2.72
C ASP A 52 -11.10 -5.72 1.49
N ILE A 53 -11.19 -7.03 1.69
CA ILE A 53 -11.09 -8.01 0.61
C ILE A 53 -12.50 -8.45 0.31
N ASP A 54 -12.98 -8.05 -0.84
CA ASP A 54 -14.29 -8.46 -1.26
C ASP A 54 -14.27 -9.85 -1.88
N LEU A 55 -14.92 -10.76 -1.17
CA LEU A 55 -15.07 -12.16 -1.53
C LEU A 55 -16.33 -12.41 -2.37
N MET A 56 -17.22 -11.43 -2.48
CA MET A 56 -18.54 -11.55 -3.12
C MET A 56 -18.62 -10.82 -4.47
N CYS A 57 -17.51 -10.24 -4.96
CA CYS A 57 -17.39 -9.54 -6.24
C CYS A 57 -18.32 -8.31 -6.41
N ASN A 58 -18.69 -7.64 -5.32
CA ASN A 58 -19.48 -6.41 -5.30
C ASN A 58 -18.66 -5.12 -5.01
N PHE A 59 -17.34 -5.21 -4.81
CA PHE A 59 -16.43 -4.10 -4.51
C PHE A 59 -15.17 -4.07 -5.40
N GLU A 60 -14.33 -3.06 -5.18
CA GLU A 60 -13.25 -2.61 -6.09
C GLU A 60 -11.99 -3.50 -6.10
N LEU A 61 -11.76 -4.32 -5.06
CA LEU A 61 -10.59 -5.21 -4.93
C LEU A 61 -10.97 -6.70 -4.92
N GLY A 62 -11.27 -7.23 -6.10
CA GLY A 62 -11.51 -8.67 -6.29
C GLY A 62 -10.24 -9.54 -6.27
N ASN A 63 -10.43 -10.86 -6.37
CA ASN A 63 -9.38 -11.89 -6.24
C ASN A 63 -8.12 -11.64 -7.08
N GLU A 64 -8.25 -11.19 -8.33
CA GLU A 64 -7.09 -10.98 -9.22
C GLU A 64 -6.22 -9.81 -8.77
N LYS A 65 -6.83 -8.68 -8.40
CA LYS A 65 -6.12 -7.51 -7.87
C LYS A 65 -5.46 -7.83 -6.54
N TYR A 66 -6.15 -8.59 -5.68
CA TYR A 66 -5.58 -9.07 -4.42
C TYR A 66 -4.34 -9.94 -4.64
N LYS A 67 -4.40 -10.90 -5.58
CA LYS A 67 -3.26 -11.73 -5.92
C LYS A 67 -2.09 -10.90 -6.46
N LYS A 68 -2.37 -9.90 -7.31
CA LYS A 68 -1.37 -8.95 -7.79
C LYS A 68 -0.74 -8.15 -6.65
N LEU A 69 -1.54 -7.69 -5.68
CA LEU A 69 -1.05 -6.99 -4.47
C LEU A 69 -0.10 -7.89 -3.67
N GLN A 70 -0.49 -9.15 -3.42
CA GLN A 70 0.33 -10.11 -2.69
C GLN A 70 1.65 -10.41 -3.41
N ASP A 71 1.58 -10.82 -4.68
CA ASP A 71 2.72 -11.35 -5.42
C ASP A 71 3.74 -10.27 -5.79
N LYS A 72 3.27 -9.09 -6.21
CA LYS A 72 4.17 -8.02 -6.65
C LYS A 72 4.69 -7.14 -5.52
N PHE A 73 3.96 -7.02 -4.41
CA PHE A 73 4.27 -6.00 -3.40
C PHE A 73 4.53 -6.59 -2.04
N LEU A 74 3.55 -7.28 -1.44
CA LEU A 74 3.73 -7.78 -0.08
C LEU A 74 4.92 -8.72 0.00
N LYS A 75 5.05 -9.69 -0.91
CA LYS A 75 6.21 -10.60 -0.94
C LYS A 75 7.55 -9.93 -1.26
N LYS A 76 7.52 -8.84 -2.02
CA LYS A 76 8.73 -8.14 -2.49
C LYS A 76 9.29 -7.20 -1.42
N TYR A 77 8.42 -6.48 -0.71
CA TYR A 77 8.80 -5.38 0.18
C TYR A 77 8.54 -5.67 1.65
N PHE A 78 7.59 -6.57 1.96
CA PHE A 78 7.09 -6.80 3.31
C PHE A 78 7.05 -8.30 3.60
N GLN A 79 8.22 -8.89 3.79
CA GLN A 79 8.32 -10.26 4.31
C GLN A 79 8.17 -10.24 5.83
N LYS A 80 7.48 -11.26 6.34
CA LYS A 80 7.24 -11.46 7.77
C LYS A 80 8.54 -11.78 8.50
#